data_AF-W1WY29-F1
#
_entry.id   AF-W1WY29-F1
#
_cell.length_a   1.000
_cell.length_b   1.000
_cell.length_c   1.000
_cell.angle_alpha   90.00
_cell.angle_beta   90.00
_cell.angle_gamma   90.00
#
_symmetry.space_group_name_H-M   'P 1'
#
loop_
_entity.id
_entity.type
_entity.pdbx_description
1 polymer ?
#
loop_
_entity_poly.entity_id
_entity_poly.type
_entity_poly.pdbx_seq_one_letter_code
_entity_poly.pdbx_strand_id
1 'polypeptide(L)'
;MSRIVKENLPITKSVMSRQEAIEFFKSKNEDYKVELIEDLPEDAVISCYAQGDFIDLCAGPHVASTGKVKAFKLQSIAGAYWRGDEKNKMLQRIYGTAFEKKEELDAYLHMLEEAAKRDHRKLGKELGLFVIKEEGPGFPFFLPKGMALRNELE
;
A
#
# COMPACT_ATOMS: atom_id res chain seq x y z
N MET A 1 -7.42 0.74 -13.60
CA MET A 1 -6.74 -0.58 -13.72
C MET A 1 -7.54 -1.59 -14.54
N SER A 2 -8.86 -1.74 -14.36
CA SER A 2 -9.64 -2.79 -15.05
C SER A 2 -9.63 -2.72 -16.59
N ARG A 3 -9.39 -1.53 -17.17
CA ARG A 3 -9.21 -1.36 -18.63
C ARG A 3 -7.99 -2.15 -19.15
N ILE A 4 -6.82 -1.91 -18.56
CA ILE A 4 -5.54 -2.56 -18.94
C ILE A 4 -5.59 -4.08 -18.69
N VAL A 5 -6.30 -4.53 -17.65
CA VAL A 5 -6.51 -5.97 -17.39
C VAL A 5 -7.29 -6.61 -18.55
N LYS A 6 -8.30 -5.93 -19.11
CA LYS A 6 -9.06 -6.44 -20.27
C LYS A 6 -8.23 -6.46 -21.55
N GLU A 7 -7.26 -5.57 -21.68
CA GLU A 7 -6.33 -5.54 -22.82
C GLU A 7 -5.37 -6.74 -22.82
N ASN A 8 -5.18 -7.42 -21.68
CA ASN A 8 -4.37 -8.63 -21.53
C ASN A 8 -2.95 -8.48 -22.13
N LEU A 9 -2.30 -7.36 -21.84
CA LEU A 9 -0.96 -7.05 -22.34
C LEU A 9 0.07 -8.02 -21.76
N PRO A 10 1.04 -8.50 -22.56
CA PRO A 10 2.14 -9.29 -22.06
C PRO A 10 3.01 -8.44 -21.13
N ILE A 11 3.50 -9.05 -20.05
CA ILE A 11 4.49 -8.42 -19.17
C ILE A 11 5.85 -9.02 -19.50
N THR A 12 6.77 -8.21 -20.00
CA THR A 12 8.09 -8.65 -20.43
C THR A 12 9.17 -8.13 -19.48
N LYS A 13 10.05 -9.03 -19.06
CA LYS A 13 11.24 -8.67 -18.27
C LYS A 13 12.35 -8.25 -19.22
N SER A 14 12.96 -7.11 -18.96
CA SER A 14 14.23 -6.70 -19.55
C SER A 14 15.26 -6.46 -18.45
N VAL A 15 16.53 -6.58 -18.80
CA VAL A 15 17.65 -6.18 -17.95
C VAL A 15 18.34 -5.03 -18.66
N MET A 16 18.60 -3.97 -17.91
CA MET A 16 19.30 -2.79 -18.39
C MET A 16 20.62 -2.67 -17.62
N SER A 17 21.63 -2.06 -18.23
CA SER A 17 22.76 -1.60 -17.44
C SER A 17 22.30 -0.50 -16.47
N ARG A 18 23.05 -0.32 -15.38
CA ARG A 18 22.79 0.73 -14.40
C ARG A 18 22.69 2.12 -15.05
N GLN A 19 23.60 2.42 -15.97
CA GLN A 19 23.66 3.72 -16.63
C GLN A 19 22.46 3.94 -17.55
N GLU A 20 22.10 2.94 -18.38
CA GLU A 20 20.91 3.00 -19.24
C GLU A 20 19.62 3.15 -18.42
N ALA A 21 19.49 2.44 -17.30
CA ALA A 21 18.32 2.53 -16.45
C ALA A 21 18.19 3.93 -15.81
N ILE A 22 19.30 4.49 -15.32
CA ILE A 22 19.32 5.86 -14.77
C ILE A 22 18.92 6.88 -15.84
N GLU A 23 19.50 6.82 -17.04
CA GLU A 23 19.16 7.72 -18.14
C GLU A 23 17.69 7.59 -18.56
N PHE A 24 17.17 6.36 -18.63
CA PHE A 24 15.79 6.07 -18.93
C PHE A 24 14.83 6.70 -17.91
N PHE A 25 15.01 6.44 -16.61
CA PHE A 25 14.12 6.98 -15.58
C PHE A 25 14.27 8.50 -15.40
N LYS A 26 15.47 9.06 -15.60
CA LYS A 26 15.67 10.53 -15.67
C LYS A 26 14.86 11.15 -16.81
N SER A 27 14.88 10.55 -18.01
CA SER A 27 14.11 11.05 -19.16
C SER A 27 12.58 11.03 -18.94
N LYS A 28 12.12 10.25 -17.97
CA LYS A 28 10.71 10.12 -17.57
C LYS A 28 10.35 10.97 -16.34
N ASN A 29 11.29 11.73 -15.78
CA ASN A 29 11.15 12.46 -14.52
C ASN A 29 10.78 11.57 -13.32
N GLU A 30 11.34 10.35 -13.27
CA GLU A 30 11.13 9.37 -12.19
C GLU A 30 12.32 9.40 -11.21
N ASP A 31 12.55 10.54 -10.56
CA ASP A 31 13.73 10.78 -9.71
C ASP A 31 13.89 9.75 -8.57
N TYR A 32 12.77 9.31 -7.98
CA TYR A 32 12.79 8.28 -6.93
C TYR A 32 13.32 6.93 -7.41
N LYS A 33 13.07 6.57 -8.68
CA LYS A 33 13.59 5.33 -9.26
C LYS A 33 15.08 5.44 -9.52
N VAL A 34 15.56 6.63 -9.88
CA VAL A 34 16.98 6.92 -10.04
C VAL A 34 17.71 6.78 -8.71
N GLU A 35 17.21 7.43 -7.65
CA GLU A 35 17.77 7.30 -6.29
C GLU A 35 17.83 5.83 -5.84
N LEU A 36 16.77 5.06 -6.11
CA LEU A 36 16.75 3.63 -5.78
C LEU A 36 17.82 2.85 -6.53
N ILE A 37 18.05 3.13 -7.82
CA ILE A 37 19.09 2.46 -8.60
C ILE A 37 20.46 2.82 -8.03
N GLU A 38 20.72 4.10 -7.79
CA GLU A 38 22.00 4.59 -7.26
C GLU A 38 22.37 3.94 -5.92
N ASP A 39 21.39 3.63 -5.07
CA ASP A 39 21.58 2.93 -3.79
C ASP A 39 21.83 1.43 -3.89
N LEU A 40 21.51 0.80 -5.02
CA LEU A 40 21.71 -0.65 -5.17
C LEU A 40 23.21 -0.99 -5.22
N PRO A 41 23.62 -2.17 -4.71
CA PRO A 41 24.99 -2.68 -4.86
C PRO A 41 25.49 -2.65 -6.31
N GLU A 42 26.78 -2.42 -6.53
CA GLU A 42 27.34 -2.26 -7.89
C GLU A 42 27.08 -3.48 -8.80
N ASP A 43 27.05 -4.67 -8.21
CA ASP A 43 26.80 -5.95 -8.88
C ASP A 43 25.31 -6.29 -9.04
N ALA A 44 24.41 -5.43 -8.56
CA ALA A 44 22.97 -5.67 -8.64
C ALA A 44 22.48 -5.66 -10.10
N VAL A 45 21.73 -6.70 -10.46
CA VAL A 45 21.06 -6.79 -11.77
C VAL A 45 19.85 -5.86 -11.78
N ILE A 46 19.89 -4.84 -12.64
CA ILE A 46 18.80 -3.89 -12.81
C ILE A 46 17.78 -4.47 -13.78
N SER A 47 16.71 -5.06 -13.24
CA SER A 47 15.60 -5.56 -14.05
C SER A 47 14.42 -4.60 -14.08
N CYS A 48 13.83 -4.49 -15.27
CA CYS A 48 12.64 -3.71 -15.53
C CYS A 48 11.55 -4.62 -16.10
N TYR A 49 10.30 -4.30 -15.80
CA TYR A 49 9.13 -4.98 -16.36
C TYR A 49 8.32 -4.01 -17.19
N ALA A 50 8.10 -4.36 -18.45
CA ALA A 50 7.31 -3.57 -19.39
C ALA A 50 5.90 -4.17 -19.57
N GLN A 51 4.89 -3.30 -19.58
CA GLN A 51 3.51 -3.62 -19.93
C GLN A 51 2.92 -2.49 -20.79
N GLY A 52 2.85 -2.71 -22.11
CA GLY A 52 2.42 -1.67 -23.04
C GLY A 52 3.38 -0.47 -23.03
N ASP A 53 2.85 0.70 -22.68
CA ASP A 53 3.57 1.98 -22.58
C ASP A 53 4.26 2.21 -21.23
N PHE A 54 4.00 1.35 -20.25
CA PHE A 54 4.52 1.47 -18.89
C PHE A 54 5.70 0.52 -18.65
N ILE A 55 6.78 1.05 -18.08
CA ILE A 55 7.98 0.29 -17.69
C ILE A 55 8.30 0.65 -16.25
N ASP A 56 8.51 -0.36 -15.41
CA ASP A 56 8.82 -0.18 -13.99
C ASP A 56 10.05 -0.97 -13.56
N LEU A 57 10.80 -0.38 -12.62
CA LEU A 57 11.94 -1.01 -11.96
C LEU A 57 11.43 -1.97 -10.87
N CYS A 58 11.71 -3.26 -11.02
CA CYS A 58 11.34 -4.28 -10.04
C CYS A 58 12.21 -5.53 -10.19
N ALA A 59 12.48 -6.25 -9.10
CA ALA A 59 13.15 -7.55 -9.14
C ALA A 59 12.20 -8.67 -9.63
N GLY A 60 10.90 -8.56 -9.32
CA GLY A 60 9.87 -9.55 -9.62
C GLY A 60 9.99 -10.85 -8.81
N PRO A 61 9.40 -11.97 -9.28
CA PRO A 61 8.74 -12.16 -10.58
C PRO A 61 7.37 -11.48 -10.69
N HIS A 62 6.93 -11.26 -11.94
CA HIS A 62 5.58 -10.80 -12.26
C HIS A 62 4.77 -11.91 -12.95
N VAL A 63 3.44 -11.75 -12.97
CA VAL A 63 2.56 -12.58 -13.81
C VAL A 63 2.86 -12.35 -15.29
N ALA A 64 2.55 -13.34 -16.13
CA ALA A 64 2.87 -13.31 -17.55
C ALA A 64 2.10 -12.25 -18.37
N SER A 65 0.90 -11.86 -17.91
CA SER A 65 0.09 -10.83 -18.58
C SER A 65 -0.83 -10.11 -17.61
N THR A 66 -1.23 -8.88 -17.95
CA THR A 66 -2.13 -8.06 -17.13
C THR A 66 -3.49 -8.73 -16.93
N GLY A 67 -3.93 -9.56 -17.88
CA GLY A 67 -5.20 -10.29 -17.82
C GLY A 67 -5.25 -11.38 -16.76
N LYS A 68 -4.12 -11.73 -16.13
CA LYS A 68 -4.07 -12.64 -14.98
C LYS A 68 -4.58 -11.99 -13.69
N VAL A 69 -4.55 -10.66 -13.57
CA VAL A 69 -4.92 -9.92 -12.34
C VAL A 69 -6.39 -9.51 -12.40
N LYS A 70 -7.29 -10.47 -12.20
CA LYS A 70 -8.75 -10.24 -12.36
C LYS A 70 -9.46 -9.80 -11.07
N ALA A 71 -9.07 -10.37 -9.93
CA ALA A 71 -9.68 -10.07 -8.64
C ALA A 71 -8.75 -9.15 -7.84
N PHE A 72 -9.00 -7.84 -7.89
CA PHE A 72 -8.26 -6.85 -7.10
C PHE A 72 -9.18 -5.73 -6.63
N LYS A 73 -8.80 -5.07 -5.53
CA LYS A 73 -9.55 -3.95 -4.94
C LYS A 73 -8.60 -2.93 -4.33
N LEU A 74 -8.79 -1.65 -4.67
CA LEU A 74 -8.19 -0.53 -3.95
C LEU A 74 -8.95 -0.31 -2.63
N GLN A 75 -8.21 -0.11 -1.54
CA GLN A 75 -8.75 -0.07 -0.19
C GLN A 75 -8.74 1.33 0.40
N SER A 76 -7.56 1.91 0.60
CA SER A 76 -7.39 3.18 1.30
C SER A 76 -6.20 3.97 0.75
N ILE A 77 -6.15 5.25 1.10
CA ILE A 77 -5.06 6.15 0.80
C ILE A 77 -4.48 6.63 2.12
N ALA A 78 -3.16 6.69 2.21
CA ALA A 78 -2.44 7.21 3.37
C ALA A 78 -1.28 8.11 2.92
N GLY A 79 -0.80 8.97 3.83
CA GLY A 79 0.50 9.62 3.67
C GLY A 79 1.62 8.65 4.03
N ALA A 80 2.73 8.72 3.29
CA ALA A 80 3.96 8.02 3.63
C ALA A 80 5.15 8.93 3.31
N TYR A 81 6.20 8.88 4.10
CA TYR A 81 7.38 9.68 3.84
C TYR A 81 8.43 8.89 3.07
N TRP A 82 9.16 9.57 2.18
CA TRP A 82 10.27 8.93 1.46
C TRP A 82 11.31 8.39 2.45
N ARG A 83 11.72 7.12 2.26
CA ARG A 83 12.56 6.35 3.20
C ARG A 83 12.03 6.23 4.64
N GLY A 84 10.76 6.56 4.86
CA GLY A 84 10.16 6.56 6.20
C GLY A 84 10.64 7.70 7.10
N ASP A 85 11.33 8.71 6.56
CA ASP A 85 11.81 9.88 7.31
C ASP A 85 10.86 11.07 7.13
N GLU A 86 10.26 11.53 8.22
CA GLU A 86 9.33 12.66 8.27
C GLU A 86 9.89 13.99 7.75
N LYS A 87 11.22 14.12 7.67
CA LYS A 87 11.90 15.29 7.08
C LYS A 87 11.88 15.28 5.55
N ASN A 88 11.65 14.12 4.94
CA ASN A 88 11.59 13.98 3.50
C ASN A 88 10.20 14.32 2.96
N LYS A 89 10.09 14.39 1.62
CA LYS A 89 8.81 14.65 0.95
C LYS A 89 7.76 13.59 1.31
N MET A 90 6.57 14.08 1.67
CA MET A 90 5.39 13.24 1.86
C MET A 90 4.86 12.76 0.50
N LEU A 91 4.69 11.46 0.37
CA LEU A 91 4.16 10.72 -0.76
C LEU A 91 2.76 10.20 -0.43
N GLN A 92 1.99 9.92 -1.48
CA GLN A 92 0.69 9.28 -1.37
C GLN A 92 0.86 7.77 -1.52
N ARG A 93 0.50 7.02 -0.47
CA ARG A 93 0.46 5.57 -0.49
C ARG A 93 -0.96 5.10 -0.76
N ILE A 94 -1.13 4.30 -1.82
CA ILE A 94 -2.41 3.69 -2.19
C ILE A 94 -2.35 2.21 -1.78
N TYR A 95 -3.23 1.81 -0.88
CA TYR A 95 -3.36 0.40 -0.48
C TYR A 95 -4.35 -0.33 -1.39
N GLY A 96 -4.03 -1.58 -1.71
CA GLY A 96 -4.88 -2.47 -2.46
C GLY A 96 -4.57 -3.92 -2.14
N THR A 97 -5.47 -4.80 -2.53
CA THR A 97 -5.35 -6.25 -2.37
C THR A 97 -5.74 -6.95 -3.67
N ALA A 98 -5.19 -8.14 -3.90
CA ALA A 98 -5.48 -8.97 -5.06
C ALA A 98 -5.48 -10.46 -4.68
N PHE A 99 -6.32 -11.24 -5.36
CA PHE A 99 -6.49 -12.68 -5.17
C PHE A 99 -6.57 -13.39 -6.52
N GLU A 100 -6.41 -14.71 -6.52
CA GLU A 100 -6.56 -15.51 -7.74
C GLU A 100 -8.02 -15.58 -8.17
N LYS A 101 -8.93 -15.74 -7.19
CA LYS A 101 -10.36 -15.90 -7.40
C LYS A 101 -11.14 -14.73 -6.82
N LYS A 102 -12.30 -14.45 -7.43
CA LYS A 102 -13.18 -13.37 -6.95
C LYS A 102 -13.80 -13.71 -5.60
N GLU A 103 -14.13 -14.98 -5.40
CA GLU A 103 -14.74 -15.48 -4.17
C GLU A 103 -13.82 -15.27 -2.96
N GLU A 104 -12.50 -15.43 -3.13
CA GLU A 104 -11.50 -15.19 -2.09
C GLU A 104 -11.38 -13.70 -1.75
N LEU A 105 -11.38 -12.84 -2.78
CA LEU A 105 -11.40 -11.40 -2.58
C LEU A 105 -12.66 -10.97 -1.82
N ASP A 106 -13.83 -11.44 -2.23
CA ASP A 106 -15.10 -11.08 -1.59
C ASP A 106 -15.14 -11.57 -0.13
N ALA A 107 -14.64 -12.78 0.15
CA ALA A 107 -14.50 -13.30 1.50
C ALA A 107 -13.55 -12.45 2.36
N TYR A 108 -12.41 -12.04 1.79
CA TYR A 108 -11.45 -11.17 2.48
C TYR A 108 -12.04 -9.79 2.78
N LEU A 109 -12.76 -9.20 1.83
CA LEU A 109 -13.42 -7.90 2.04
C LEU A 109 -14.51 -7.98 3.11
N HIS A 110 -15.30 -9.06 3.13
CA HIS A 110 -16.27 -9.31 4.19
C HIS A 110 -15.60 -9.45 5.56
N MET A 111 -14.48 -10.18 5.65
CA MET A 111 -13.70 -10.29 6.88
C MET A 111 -13.22 -8.92 7.39
N LEU A 112 -12.73 -8.06 6.49
CA LEU A 112 -12.31 -6.70 6.84
C LEU A 112 -13.47 -5.82 7.32
N GLU A 113 -14.64 -5.94 6.70
CA GLU A 113 -15.84 -5.22 7.13
C GLU A 113 -16.27 -5.65 8.54
N GLU A 114 -16.25 -6.96 8.80
CA GLU A 114 -16.55 -7.52 10.12
C GLU A 114 -15.52 -7.08 11.17
N ALA A 115 -14.23 -7.03 10.82
CA ALA A 115 -13.20 -6.50 11.70
C ALA A 115 -13.42 -5.00 12.01
N ALA A 116 -13.79 -4.20 11.01
CA ALA A 116 -14.06 -2.77 11.18
C ALA A 116 -15.28 -2.48 12.08
N LYS A 117 -16.28 -3.36 12.09
CA LYS A 117 -17.42 -3.28 13.03
C LYS A 117 -16.99 -3.48 14.49
N ARG A 118 -15.87 -4.18 14.73
CA ARG A 118 -15.35 -4.54 16.06
C ARG A 118 -14.16 -3.67 16.49
N ASP A 119 -13.90 -2.59 15.78
CA ASP A 119 -12.85 -1.65 16.14
C ASP A 119 -13.17 -0.94 17.46
N HIS A 120 -12.32 -1.14 18.47
CA HIS A 120 -12.49 -0.54 19.80
C HIS A 120 -12.58 0.99 19.78
N ARG A 121 -12.02 1.66 18.77
CA ARG A 121 -12.10 3.12 18.60
C ARG A 121 -13.50 3.55 18.17
N LYS A 122 -14.11 2.75 17.28
CA LYS A 122 -15.49 2.95 16.83
C LYS A 122 -16.47 2.64 17.96
N LEU A 123 -16.34 1.44 18.55
CA LEU A 123 -17.20 1.00 19.65
C LEU A 123 -17.04 1.87 20.89
N GLY A 124 -15.81 2.26 21.24
CA GLY A 124 -15.53 3.13 22.37
C GLY A 124 -16.23 4.48 22.26
N LYS A 125 -16.31 5.02 21.04
CA LYS A 125 -17.06 6.26 20.76
C LYS A 125 -18.57 6.03 20.79
N GLU A 126 -19.08 4.99 20.10
CA GLU A 126 -20.51 4.69 20.00
C GLU A 126 -21.14 4.33 21.36
N LEU A 127 -20.41 3.60 22.20
CA LEU A 127 -20.85 3.17 23.53
C LEU A 127 -20.56 4.20 24.62
N GLY A 128 -19.82 5.28 24.30
CA GLY A 128 -19.43 6.30 25.26
C GLY A 128 -18.51 5.77 26.36
N LEU A 129 -17.48 5.01 25.98
CA LEU A 129 -16.51 4.42 26.91
C LEU A 129 -15.30 5.34 27.12
N PHE A 130 -14.74 5.90 26.05
CA PHE A 130 -13.61 6.81 26.12
C PHE A 130 -13.62 7.81 24.97
N VAL A 131 -12.88 8.90 25.15
CA VAL A 131 -12.61 9.89 24.11
C VAL A 131 -11.13 10.25 24.11
N ILE A 132 -10.56 10.47 22.93
CA ILE A 132 -9.22 11.04 22.78
C ILE A 132 -9.42 12.46 22.27
N LYS A 133 -8.83 13.43 22.97
CA LYS A 133 -8.90 14.83 22.57
C LYS A 133 -7.58 15.31 21.98
N GLU A 134 -7.64 16.36 21.17
CA GLU A 134 -6.43 16.94 20.55
C GLU A 134 -5.48 17.53 21.58
N GLU A 135 -5.99 18.00 22.73
CA GLU A 135 -5.17 18.51 23.83
C GLU A 135 -4.36 17.41 24.55
N GLY A 136 -4.67 16.13 24.29
CA GLY A 136 -4.00 14.96 24.87
C GLY A 136 -3.88 13.82 23.86
N PRO A 137 -3.08 13.98 22.79
CA PRO A 137 -2.95 12.97 21.76
C PRO A 137 -2.33 11.70 22.35
N GLY A 138 -3.00 10.57 22.20
CA GLY A 138 -2.57 9.30 22.78
C GLY A 138 -2.96 9.07 24.24
N PHE A 139 -3.64 10.02 24.89
CA PHE A 139 -4.17 9.86 26.25
C PHE A 139 -5.70 9.67 26.24
N PRO A 140 -6.22 8.45 26.48
CA PRO A 140 -7.66 8.21 26.49
C PRO A 140 -8.31 8.72 27.78
N PHE A 141 -9.31 9.59 27.63
CA PHE A 141 -10.18 10.02 28.72
C PHE A 141 -11.35 9.05 28.86
N PHE A 142 -11.35 8.25 29.92
CA PHE A 142 -12.45 7.32 30.20
C PHE A 142 -13.69 8.07 30.70
N LEU A 143 -14.82 7.81 30.04
CA LEU A 143 -16.13 8.32 30.41
C LEU A 143 -16.74 7.45 31.54
N PRO A 144 -17.82 7.87 32.21
CA PRO A 144 -18.37 7.14 33.36
C PRO A 144 -18.60 5.64 33.10
N LYS A 145 -19.11 5.28 31.91
CA LYS A 145 -19.30 3.87 31.52
C LYS A 145 -17.99 3.12 31.32
N GLY A 146 -16.98 3.76 30.72
CA GLY A 146 -15.66 3.17 30.54
C GLY A 146 -14.92 3.01 31.87
N MET A 147 -15.06 3.97 32.79
CA MET A 147 -14.51 3.85 34.14
C MET A 147 -15.17 2.73 34.94
N ALA A 148 -16.49 2.57 34.85
CA ALA A 148 -17.18 1.45 35.48
C ALA A 148 -16.65 0.10 34.98
N LEU A 149 -16.48 -0.06 33.66
CA LEU A 149 -15.90 -1.27 33.07
C LEU A 149 -14.47 -1.52 33.55
N ARG A 150 -13.64 -0.47 33.60
CA ARG A 150 -12.25 -0.57 34.05
C ARG A 150 -12.17 -1.03 35.51
N ASN A 151 -12.98 -0.42 36.39
CA ASN A 151 -12.97 -0.74 37.82
C ASN A 151 -13.44 -2.18 38.10
N GLU A 152 -14.29 -2.77 37.25
CA GLU A 152 -14.72 -4.17 37.40
C GLU A 152 -13.63 -5.18 36.97
N LEU A 153 -12.69 -4.75 36.13
CA LEU A 153 -11.60 -5.57 35.62
C LEU A 153 -10.31 -5.47 36.47
N GLU A 154 -10.23 -4.46 37.35
CA GLU A 154 -9.12 -4.24 38.29
C GLU A 154 -9.36 -4.95 39.62
#